data_AF-A0A323V2G0-F1
#
_entry.id   AF-A0A323V2G0-F1
#
_cell.length_a   1.000
_cell.length_b   1.000
_cell.length_c   1.000
_cell.angle_alpha   90.00
_cell.angle_beta   90.00
_cell.angle_gamma   90.00
#
_symmetry.space_group_name_H-M   'P 1'
#
loop_
_entity.id
_entity.type
_entity.pdbx_description
1 polymer ?
#
loop_
_entity_poly.entity_id
_entity_poly.type
_entity_poly.pdbx_seq_one_letter_code
_entity_poly.pdbx_strand_id
1 'polypeptide(L)'
;LNDASQKKNGKSFIESTAEQRHELLVALDKEAKEYQQSKKPEDPNHYFRMMKELTLLGFFTSEVGATKALRYVAVPGKYEG
;
A
#
# COMPACT_ATOMS: atom_id res chain seq x y z
N LEU A 1 -9.30 8.17 -5.12
CA LEU A 1 -9.65 7.16 -4.09
C LEU A 1 -11.08 7.31 -3.61
N ASN A 2 -11.49 8.50 -3.13
CA ASN A 2 -12.89 8.75 -2.72
C ASN A 2 -13.88 8.48 -3.87
N ASP A 3 -13.59 8.93 -5.08
CA ASP A 3 -14.47 8.67 -6.22
C ASP A 3 -14.62 7.16 -6.53
N ALA A 4 -13.53 6.40 -6.41
CA ALA A 4 -13.56 4.95 -6.59
C ALA A 4 -14.37 4.25 -5.49
N SER A 5 -14.25 4.73 -4.24
CA SER A 5 -15.05 4.24 -3.11
C SER A 5 -16.53 4.58 -3.28
N GLN A 6 -16.84 5.81 -3.71
CA GLN A 6 -18.21 6.23 -3.97
C GLN A 6 -18.84 5.40 -5.09
N LYS A 7 -18.09 5.14 -6.17
CA LYS A 7 -18.56 4.27 -7.27
C LYS A 7 -18.79 2.81 -6.83
N LYS A 8 -17.93 2.24 -5.98
CA LYS A 8 -18.01 0.83 -5.59
C LYS A 8 -18.96 0.57 -4.42
N ASN A 9 -18.98 1.47 -3.44
CA ASN A 9 -19.62 1.27 -2.14
C ASN A 9 -20.70 2.32 -1.82
N GLY A 10 -20.88 3.35 -2.64
CA GLY A 10 -21.84 4.45 -2.41
C GLY A 10 -21.49 5.35 -1.22
N LYS A 11 -20.26 5.26 -0.70
CA LYS A 11 -19.77 6.00 0.46
C LYS A 11 -18.34 6.48 0.24
N SER A 12 -17.93 7.50 0.99
CA SER A 12 -16.52 7.91 0.96
C SER A 12 -15.64 6.79 1.48
N PHE A 13 -14.34 6.86 1.18
CA PHE A 13 -13.41 5.81 1.59
C PHE A 13 -13.36 5.64 3.11
N ILE A 14 -13.43 6.75 3.86
CA ILE A 14 -13.36 6.74 5.33
C ILE A 14 -14.65 6.22 5.98
N GLU A 15 -15.80 6.44 5.35
CA GLU A 15 -17.10 5.98 5.83
C GLU A 15 -17.42 4.51 5.47
N SER A 16 -16.59 3.89 4.63
CA SER A 16 -16.70 2.48 4.26
C SER A 16 -16.22 1.56 5.39
N THR A 17 -16.76 0.35 5.48
CA THR A 17 -16.31 -0.63 6.49
C THR A 17 -14.86 -1.06 6.24
N ALA A 18 -14.24 -1.75 7.21
CA ALA A 18 -12.88 -2.28 7.03
C ALA A 18 -12.82 -3.27 5.86
N GLU A 19 -13.82 -4.13 5.72
CA GLU A 19 -13.93 -5.11 4.62
C GLU A 19 -14.09 -4.41 3.27
N GLN A 20 -14.99 -3.42 3.18
CA GLN A 20 -15.22 -2.67 1.96
C GLN A 20 -13.98 -1.89 1.50
N ARG A 21 -13.24 -1.30 2.45
CA ARG A 21 -11.96 -0.65 2.17
C ARG A 21 -10.93 -1.66 1.68
N HIS A 22 -10.84 -2.81 2.33
CA HIS A 22 -9.92 -3.88 1.92
C HIS A 22 -10.20 -4.35 0.49
N GLU A 23 -11.46 -4.68 0.17
CA GLU A 23 -11.85 -5.11 -1.16
C GLU A 23 -11.61 -4.06 -2.24
N LEU A 24 -11.80 -2.77 -1.93
CA LEU A 24 -11.47 -1.68 -2.85
C LEU A 24 -9.97 -1.63 -3.11
N LEU A 25 -9.14 -1.63 -2.06
CA LEU A 25 -7.69 -1.54 -2.19
C LEU A 25 -7.08 -2.76 -2.89
N VAL A 26 -7.63 -3.96 -2.65
CA VAL A 26 -7.21 -5.19 -3.35
C VAL A 26 -7.53 -5.10 -4.85
N ALA A 27 -8.72 -4.61 -5.21
CA ALA A 27 -9.09 -4.42 -6.61
C ALA A 27 -8.17 -3.40 -7.30
N LEU A 28 -7.90 -2.26 -6.64
CA LEU A 28 -7.00 -1.23 -7.16
C LEU A 28 -5.55 -1.70 -7.28
N ASP A 29 -5.08 -2.55 -6.37
CA ASP A 29 -3.74 -3.14 -6.47
C ASP A 29 -3.61 -4.08 -7.68
N LYS A 30 -4.66 -4.87 -7.93
CA LYS A 30 -4.71 -5.76 -9.10
C LYS A 30 -4.71 -4.95 -10.40
N GLU A 31 -5.58 -3.95 -10.50
CA GLU A 31 -5.63 -3.02 -11.64
C GLU A 31 -4.28 -2.34 -11.88
N ALA A 32 -3.65 -1.80 -10.82
CA ALA A 32 -2.35 -1.15 -10.93
C ALA A 32 -1.24 -2.11 -11.41
N LYS A 33 -1.27 -3.38 -11.01
CA LYS A 33 -0.32 -4.40 -11.45
C LYS A 33 -0.52 -4.77 -12.91
N GLU A 34 -1.76 -5.00 -13.33
CA GLU A 34 -2.11 -5.32 -14.73
C GLU A 34 -1.78 -4.15 -15.67
N TYR A 35 -2.05 -2.92 -15.24
CA TYR A 35 -1.65 -1.72 -15.95
C TYR A 35 -0.13 -1.63 -16.10
N GLN A 36 0.62 -1.90 -15.04
CA GLN A 36 2.10 -1.86 -15.10
C GLN A 36 2.69 -2.90 -16.07
N GLN A 37 2.04 -4.06 -16.24
CA GLN A 37 2.49 -5.10 -17.18
C GLN A 37 2.24 -4.73 -18.65
N SER A 38 1.22 -3.92 -18.91
CA SER A 38 0.74 -3.62 -20.27
C SER A 38 1.04 -2.18 -20.73
N LYS A 39 1.42 -1.27 -19.82
CA LYS A 39 1.68 0.13 -20.16
C LYS A 39 2.91 0.30 -21.05
N LYS A 40 2.91 1.32 -21.89
CA LYS A 40 4.11 1.75 -22.61
C LYS A 40 5.03 2.54 -21.67
N PRO A 41 6.34 2.62 -21.96
CA PRO A 41 7.28 3.40 -21.15
C PRO A 41 6.89 4.89 -21.02
N GLU A 42 6.22 5.41 -22.03
CA GLU A 42 5.76 6.80 -22.15
C GLU A 42 4.51 7.09 -21.31
N ASP A 43 3.74 6.06 -20.96
CA ASP A 43 2.48 6.21 -20.25
C ASP A 43 2.71 6.47 -18.75
N PRO A 44 1.93 7.39 -18.14
CA PRO A 44 2.04 7.70 -16.72
C PRO A 44 1.76 6.47 -15.86
N ASN A 45 2.35 6.39 -14.65
CA ASN A 45 2.05 5.30 -13.73
C ASN A 45 0.60 5.36 -13.24
N HIS A 46 0.02 4.20 -12.95
CA HIS A 46 -1.28 4.13 -12.29
C HIS A 46 -1.25 4.89 -10.96
N TYR A 47 -2.22 5.79 -10.73
CA TYR A 47 -2.24 6.71 -9.59
C TYR A 47 -2.10 6.02 -8.22
N PHE A 48 -2.64 4.80 -8.09
CA PHE A 48 -2.61 4.03 -6.85
C PHE A 48 -1.21 3.52 -6.50
N ARG A 49 -0.31 3.35 -7.49
CA ARG A 49 1.02 2.77 -7.29
C ARG A 49 1.85 3.61 -6.33
N MET A 50 2.02 4.89 -6.64
CA MET A 50 2.82 5.83 -5.84
C MET A 50 2.23 6.00 -4.43
N MET A 51 0.90 6.11 -4.33
CA MET A 51 0.21 6.19 -3.03
C MET A 51 0.53 4.97 -2.16
N LYS A 52 0.45 3.76 -2.71
CA LYS A 52 0.75 2.52 -1.99
C LYS A 52 2.20 2.46 -1.55
N GLU A 53 3.14 2.85 -2.41
CA GLU A 53 4.57 2.85 -2.09
C GLU A 53 4.90 3.80 -0.94
N LEU A 54 4.45 5.04 -1.02
CA LEU A 54 4.72 6.03 0.03
C LEU A 54 4.08 5.62 1.36
N THR A 55 2.90 4.99 1.32
CA THR A 55 2.23 4.48 2.53
C THR A 55 3.02 3.34 3.15
N LEU A 56 3.48 2.37 2.35
CA LEU A 56 4.30 1.26 2.84
C LEU A 56 5.66 1.75 3.34
N LEU A 57 6.30 2.66 2.61
CA LEU A 57 7.55 3.28 3.02
C LEU A 57 7.37 3.95 4.38
N GLY A 58 6.40 4.85 4.52
CA GLY A 58 6.12 5.53 5.78
C GLY A 58 5.79 4.57 6.92
N PHE A 59 5.04 3.50 6.66
CA PHE A 59 4.75 2.47 7.65
C PHE A 59 6.02 1.74 8.10
N PHE A 60 6.84 1.24 7.16
CA PHE A 60 8.04 0.46 7.49
C PHE A 60 9.20 1.31 8.03
N THR A 61 9.21 2.62 7.78
CA THR A 61 10.14 3.56 8.42
C THR A 61 9.60 4.14 9.73
N SER A 62 8.36 3.86 10.10
CA SER A 62 7.80 4.28 11.40
C SER A 62 8.35 3.42 12.55
N GLU A 63 8.32 3.95 13.77
CA GLU A 63 8.69 3.23 14.98
C GLU A 63 7.94 1.88 15.10
N VAL A 64 6.64 1.90 14.84
CA VAL A 64 5.78 0.70 14.90
C VAL A 64 6.16 -0.31 13.82
N GLY A 65 6.45 0.15 12.59
CA GLY A 65 6.87 -0.72 11.50
C GLY A 65 8.24 -1.37 11.76
N ALA A 66 9.21 -0.59 12.23
CA ALA A 66 10.53 -1.10 12.56
C ALA A 66 10.49 -2.12 13.71
N THR A 67 9.82 -1.80 14.81
CA THR A 67 9.85 -2.63 16.02
C THR A 67 8.92 -3.85 15.95
N LYS A 68 7.71 -3.69 15.40
CA LYS A 68 6.68 -4.75 15.43
C LYS A 68 6.62 -5.57 14.14
N ALA A 69 6.80 -4.93 12.98
CA ALA A 69 6.74 -5.65 11.71
C ALA A 69 8.10 -6.22 11.29
N LEU A 70 9.19 -5.47 11.49
CA LEU A 70 10.54 -5.87 11.04
C LEU A 70 11.40 -6.57 12.12
N ARG A 71 10.79 -7.21 13.14
CA ARG A 71 11.49 -7.93 14.24
C ARG A 71 12.86 -7.30 14.58
N TYR A 72 12.90 -5.98 14.72
CA TYR A 72 14.16 -5.26 14.69
C TYR A 72 15.01 -5.65 15.89
N VAL A 73 16.13 -6.33 15.64
CA VAL A 73 17.14 -6.61 16.65
C VAL A 73 18.16 -5.49 16.57
N ALA A 74 18.04 -4.49 17.46
CA ALA A 74 18.88 -3.29 17.45
C ALA A 74 20.39 -3.58 17.63
N VAL A 75 20.74 -4.79 18.07
CA VAL A 75 22.12 -5.21 18.30
C VAL A 75 22.33 -6.55 17.58
N PRO A 76 23.11 -6.62 16.47
CA PRO A 76 23.56 -7.92 15.98
C PRO A 76 24.29 -8.59 17.13
N GLY A 77 23.95 -9.85 17.43
CA GLY A 77 24.53 -10.60 18.53
C GLY A 77 26.06 -10.51 18.53
N LYS A 78 26.65 -10.72 19.71
CA LYS A 78 28.10 -10.62 19.95
C LYS A 78 28.88 -11.30 18.81
N TYR A 79 29.76 -10.55 18.15
CA TYR A 79 30.65 -11.07 17.12
C TYR A 79 31.56 -12.14 17.76
N GLU A 80 31.35 -13.40 17.39
CA GLU A 80 32.32 -14.46 17.64
C GLU A 80 33.20 -14.58 16.40
N GLY A 81 34.43 -14.08 16.54
CA GLY A 81 35.49 -14.16 15.53
C GLY A 81 36.21 -15.50 15.54
#